data_AF-A0A426ZNS8-F1
#
_entry.id   AF-A0A426ZNS8-F1
#
_cell.length_a   1.000
_cell.length_b   1.000
_cell.length_c   1.000
_cell.angle_alpha   90.00
_cell.angle_beta   90.00
_cell.angle_gamma   90.00
#
_symmetry.space_group_name_H-M   'P 1'
#
loop_
_entity.id
_entity.type
_entity.pdbx_description
1 polymer ?
#
loop_
_entity_poly.entity_id
_entity_poly.type
_entity_poly.pdbx_seq_one_letter_code
_entity_poly.pdbx_strand_id
1 'polypeptide(L)'
;MVPESEILTIDVKPGWKKGTKITFPEKGNEQAGQLPADLVFVIDEKPHEVYKRDGNDLIVNQKISLVEALAGTSVELTTLDGRNLSIPVSDIVSPGYELVIAKEGMPIVKDPGRKGNLRIIFEVRFPSRLTTEQRAGLKRILDG
;
A
#
# COMPACT_ATOMS: atom_id res chain seq x y z
N MET A 1 2.45 9.62 -45.06
CA MET A 1 1.62 9.80 -43.85
C MET A 1 2.25 10.90 -43.03
N VAL A 2 1.46 11.88 -42.63
CA VAL A 2 1.89 12.96 -41.74
C VAL A 2 1.50 12.52 -40.32
N PRO A 3 2.37 12.60 -39.30
CA PRO A 3 1.98 12.29 -37.94
C PRO A 3 0.90 13.26 -37.46
N GLU A 4 -0.27 12.74 -37.09
CA GLU A 4 -1.36 13.49 -36.47
C GLU A 4 -1.25 13.40 -34.94
N SER A 5 -1.57 14.49 -34.24
CA SER A 5 -1.59 14.53 -32.78
C SER A 5 -3.00 14.77 -32.27
N GLU A 6 -3.53 13.83 -31.50
CA GLU A 6 -4.82 13.92 -30.83
C GLU A 6 -4.66 13.75 -29.32
N ILE A 7 -5.44 14.50 -28.53
CA ILE A 7 -5.46 14.37 -27.08
C ILE A 7 -6.59 13.42 -26.69
N LEU A 8 -6.25 12.32 -26.02
CA LEU A 8 -7.20 11.36 -25.48
C LEU A 8 -7.28 11.50 -23.96
N THR A 9 -8.47 11.85 -23.46
CA THR A 9 -8.71 12.03 -22.02
C THR A 9 -9.13 10.70 -21.39
N ILE A 10 -8.41 10.26 -20.36
CA ILE A 10 -8.73 9.07 -19.57
C ILE A 10 -9.09 9.52 -18.15
N ASP A 11 -10.35 9.33 -17.76
CA ASP A 11 -10.80 9.57 -16.39
C ASP A 11 -10.64 8.32 -15.54
N VAL A 12 -9.54 8.27 -14.78
CA VAL A 12 -9.18 7.11 -13.94
C VAL A 12 -10.13 7.01 -12.75
N LYS A 13 -10.97 5.97 -12.73
CA LYS A 13 -11.94 5.79 -11.65
C LYS A 13 -11.31 5.23 -10.37
N PRO A 14 -11.79 5.65 -9.19
CA PRO A 14 -11.33 5.11 -7.91
C PRO A 14 -11.42 3.58 -7.86
N GLY A 15 -10.35 2.94 -7.40
CA GLY A 15 -10.30 1.48 -7.24
C GLY A 15 -9.93 0.69 -8.49
N TRP A 16 -9.75 1.32 -9.66
CA TRP A 16 -9.19 0.64 -10.83
C TRP A 16 -7.87 -0.06 -10.48
N LYS A 17 -7.72 -1.30 -10.95
CA LYS A 17 -6.58 -2.16 -10.66
C LYS A 17 -5.62 -2.16 -11.85
N LYS A 18 -4.36 -2.52 -11.60
CA LYS A 18 -3.43 -2.88 -12.68
C LYS A 18 -4.10 -3.85 -13.65
N GLY A 19 -3.96 -3.57 -14.94
CA GLY A 19 -4.53 -4.38 -16.03
C GLY A 19 -5.90 -3.94 -16.53
N THR A 20 -6.57 -2.96 -15.91
CA THR A 20 -7.79 -2.36 -16.48
C THR A 20 -7.48 -1.79 -17.86
N LYS A 21 -8.28 -2.17 -18.87
CA LYS A 21 -8.13 -1.75 -20.26
C LYS A 21 -9.09 -0.61 -20.59
N ILE A 22 -8.60 0.42 -21.27
CA ILE A 22 -9.38 1.52 -21.82
C ILE A 22 -9.13 1.54 -23.32
N THR A 23 -10.18 1.29 -24.10
CA THR A 23 -10.09 1.18 -25.56
C THR A 23 -10.64 2.44 -26.20
N PHE A 24 -9.84 3.03 -27.09
CA PHE A 24 -10.26 4.07 -28.02
C PHE A 24 -10.34 3.45 -29.43
N PRO A 25 -11.54 3.22 -29.95
CA PRO A 25 -11.71 2.55 -31.24
C PRO A 25 -11.15 3.40 -32.38
N GLU A 26 -10.51 2.75 -33.34
CA GLU A 26 -9.98 3.41 -34.55
C GLU A 26 -8.98 4.57 -34.30
N LYS A 27 -8.33 4.59 -33.13
CA LYS A 27 -7.31 5.59 -32.74
C LYS A 27 -5.86 5.08 -32.79
N GLY A 28 -5.65 3.90 -33.35
CA GLY A 28 -4.36 3.25 -33.52
C GLY A 28 -3.74 3.54 -34.88
N ASN A 29 -2.79 2.70 -35.28
CA ASN A 29 -2.12 2.86 -36.56
C ASN A 29 -3.09 2.65 -37.74
N GLU A 30 -3.00 3.52 -38.75
CA GLU A 30 -3.77 3.45 -39.97
C GLU A 30 -2.95 2.84 -41.12
N GLN A 31 -3.60 2.02 -41.95
CA GLN A 31 -3.03 1.49 -43.20
C GLN A 31 -3.99 1.72 -44.37
N ALA A 32 -3.45 2.03 -45.54
CA ALA A 32 -4.27 2.31 -46.73
C ALA A 32 -5.15 1.10 -47.09
N GLY A 33 -6.46 1.34 -47.21
CA GLY A 33 -7.45 0.30 -47.53
C GLY A 33 -7.88 -0.56 -46.33
N GLN A 34 -7.50 -0.20 -45.11
CA GLN A 34 -7.95 -0.86 -43.87
C GLN A 34 -8.53 0.16 -42.89
N LEU A 35 -9.40 -0.31 -42.00
CA LEU A 35 -9.85 0.50 -40.86
C LEU A 35 -8.67 0.73 -39.89
N PRO A 36 -8.57 1.91 -39.26
CA PRO A 36 -7.55 2.14 -38.25
C PRO A 36 -7.67 1.14 -37.10
N ALA A 37 -6.54 0.75 -36.52
CA ALA A 37 -6.53 -0.14 -35.36
C ALA A 37 -7.12 0.54 -34.11
N ASP A 38 -7.47 -0.24 -33.09
CA ASP A 38 -7.84 0.30 -31.78
C ASP A 38 -6.60 0.66 -30.95
N LEU A 39 -6.69 1.76 -30.19
CA LEU A 39 -5.70 2.11 -29.19
C LEU A 39 -6.17 1.67 -27.81
N VAL A 40 -5.43 0.75 -27.19
CA VAL A 40 -5.76 0.20 -25.86
C VAL A 40 -4.75 0.68 -24.83
N PHE A 41 -5.20 1.49 -23.89
CA PHE A 41 -4.45 1.83 -22.69
C PHE A 41 -4.66 0.77 -21.62
N VAL A 42 -3.59 0.42 -20.92
CA VAL A 42 -3.63 -0.51 -19.78
C VAL A 42 -3.15 0.24 -18.54
N ILE A 43 -3.97 0.26 -17.50
CA ILE A 43 -3.62 0.86 -16.22
C ILE A 43 -2.47 0.08 -15.58
N ASP A 44 -1.46 0.80 -15.12
CA ASP A 44 -0.39 0.26 -14.29
C ASP A 44 -0.28 1.03 -12.97
N GLU A 45 0.36 0.41 -11.98
CA GLU A 45 0.52 0.94 -10.64
C GLU A 45 1.98 1.36 -10.44
N LYS A 46 2.19 2.66 -10.26
CA LYS A 46 3.52 3.19 -9.93
C LYS A 46 3.88 2.79 -8.48
N PRO A 47 5.12 2.33 -8.21
CA PRO A 47 5.57 2.11 -6.85
C PRO A 47 5.41 3.37 -6.00
N HIS A 48 4.89 3.18 -4.78
CA HIS A 48 4.75 4.23 -3.79
C HIS A 48 5.73 3.99 -2.64
N GLU A 49 6.27 5.06 -2.05
CA GLU A 49 7.33 4.97 -1.04
C GLU A 49 6.88 4.28 0.25
N VAL A 50 5.66 4.59 0.70
CA VAL A 50 5.07 4.05 1.94
C VAL A 50 4.19 2.82 1.70
N TYR A 51 3.25 2.91 0.76
CA TYR A 51 2.22 1.90 0.56
C TYR A 51 2.56 0.91 -0.56
N LYS A 52 2.28 -0.36 -0.33
CA LYS A 52 2.19 -1.37 -1.38
C LYS A 52 0.73 -1.79 -1.53
N ARG A 53 0.18 -1.70 -2.73
CA ARG A 53 -1.18 -2.18 -2.99
C ARG A 53 -1.20 -3.70 -3.12
N ASP A 54 -2.19 -4.33 -2.49
CA ASP A 54 -2.50 -5.75 -2.63
C ASP A 54 -4.00 -5.91 -2.91
N GLY A 55 -4.36 -5.93 -4.20
CA GLY A 55 -5.76 -5.95 -4.62
C GLY A 55 -6.52 -4.69 -4.19
N ASN A 56 -7.40 -4.82 -3.18
CA ASN A 56 -8.14 -3.69 -2.60
C ASN A 56 -7.53 -3.21 -1.28
N ASP A 57 -6.52 -3.91 -0.78
CA ASP A 57 -5.87 -3.60 0.49
C ASP A 57 -4.58 -2.82 0.24
N LEU A 58 -4.12 -2.15 1.30
CA LEU A 58 -2.84 -1.46 1.35
C LEU A 58 -1.96 -2.12 2.40
N ILE A 59 -0.68 -2.28 2.10
CA ILE A 59 0.32 -2.84 3.01
C ILE A 59 1.34 -1.75 3.31
N VAL A 60 1.68 -1.60 4.58
CA VAL A 60 2.77 -0.74 5.07
C VAL A 60 3.71 -1.58 5.91
N ASN A 61 5.01 -1.41 5.70
CA ASN A 61 6.04 -2.00 6.56
C ASN A 61 6.47 -0.96 7.60
N GLN A 62 6.09 -1.16 8.86
CA GLN A 62 6.44 -0.26 9.95
C GLN A 62 7.62 -0.83 10.73
N LYS A 63 8.67 -0.03 10.86
CA LYS A 63 9.84 -0.40 11.67
C LYS A 63 9.64 0.12 13.09
N ILE A 64 9.79 -0.75 14.07
CA ILE A 64 9.70 -0.43 15.49
C ILE A 64 10.89 -1.01 16.23
N SER A 65 11.26 -0.41 17.35
CA SER A 65 12.27 -0.95 18.26
C SER A 65 11.73 -2.14 19.05
N LEU A 66 12.63 -2.97 19.58
CA LEU A 66 12.25 -4.04 20.50
C LEU A 66 11.49 -3.53 21.73
N VAL A 67 11.81 -2.33 22.23
CA VAL A 67 11.10 -1.75 23.39
C VAL A 67 9.66 -1.42 23.02
N GLU A 68 9.44 -0.74 21.89
CA GLU A 68 8.10 -0.44 21.36
C GLU A 68 7.30 -1.72 21.09
N ALA A 69 7.95 -2.77 20.60
CA ALA A 69 7.32 -4.06 20.35
C ALA A 69 6.84 -4.75 21.64
N LEU A 70 7.54 -4.56 22.76
CA LEU A 70 7.23 -5.21 24.04
C LEU A 70 6.38 -4.35 24.98
N ALA A 71 6.54 -3.02 24.93
CA ALA A 71 5.93 -2.07 25.86
C ALA A 71 4.81 -1.23 25.21
N GLY A 72 4.52 -1.47 23.93
CA GLY A 72 3.54 -0.73 23.15
C GLY A 72 4.11 0.52 22.48
N THR A 73 3.40 0.99 21.46
CA THR A 73 3.74 2.19 20.69
C THR A 73 2.50 2.79 20.01
N SER A 74 2.65 3.92 19.33
CA SER A 74 1.63 4.47 18.43
C SER A 74 2.24 4.61 17.04
N VAL A 75 1.53 4.11 16.02
CA VAL A 75 1.94 4.24 14.62
C VAL A 75 1.18 5.41 14.01
N GLU A 76 1.92 6.40 13.52
CA GLU A 76 1.39 7.55 12.79
C GLU A 76 1.55 7.35 11.29
N LEU A 77 0.45 7.38 10.53
CA LEU A 77 0.46 7.24 9.07
C LEU A 77 -0.39 8.30 8.40
N THR A 78 0.15 8.92 7.35
CA THR A 78 -0.64 9.77 6.46
C THR A 78 -1.24 8.91 5.36
N THR A 79 -2.58 8.85 5.29
CA THR A 79 -3.33 8.08 4.31
C THR A 79 -3.22 8.68 2.91
N LEU A 80 -3.61 7.91 1.88
CA LEU A 80 -3.61 8.39 0.49
C LEU A 80 -4.58 9.56 0.24
N ASP A 81 -5.59 9.75 1.10
CA ASP A 81 -6.50 10.91 1.09
C ASP A 81 -6.02 12.07 1.98
N GLY A 82 -4.80 11.99 2.54
CA GLY A 82 -4.15 13.08 3.28
C GLY A 82 -4.55 13.22 4.74
N ARG A 83 -5.35 12.28 5.28
CA ARG A 83 -5.66 12.23 6.72
C ARG A 83 -4.48 11.65 7.49
N ASN A 84 -4.34 12.02 8.76
CA ASN A 84 -3.40 11.37 9.67
C ASN A 84 -4.14 10.34 10.52
N LEU A 85 -3.63 9.11 10.53
CA LEU A 85 -4.09 8.03 11.39
C LEU A 85 -3.08 7.81 12.51
N SER A 86 -3.55 7.93 13.75
CA SER A 86 -2.81 7.58 14.96
C SER A 86 -3.34 6.24 15.47
N ILE A 87 -2.51 5.20 15.41
CA ILE A 87 -2.92 3.82 15.64
C ILE A 87 -2.18 3.30 16.88
N PRO A 88 -2.85 3.20 18.04
CA PRO A 88 -2.23 2.66 19.24
C PRO A 88 -2.01 1.15 19.08
N VAL A 89 -0.83 0.69 19.45
CA VAL A 89 -0.42 -0.72 19.46
C VAL A 89 -0.06 -1.06 20.90
N SER A 90 -1.02 -1.64 21.62
CA SER A 90 -0.85 -2.04 23.03
C SER A 90 -0.38 -3.47 23.20
N ASP A 91 -0.65 -4.34 22.22
CA ASP A 91 -0.30 -5.75 22.27
C ASP A 91 1.20 -5.95 21.97
N ILE A 92 1.74 -7.09 22.43
CA ILE A 92 3.12 -7.47 22.13
C ILE A 92 3.24 -7.78 20.63
N VAL A 93 4.13 -7.06 19.96
CA VAL A 93 4.41 -7.22 18.54
C VAL A 93 5.53 -8.23 18.33
N SER A 94 5.18 -9.44 17.90
CA SER A 94 6.16 -10.47 17.53
C SER A 94 6.69 -10.27 16.10
N PRO A 95 7.84 -10.85 15.73
CA PRO A 95 8.26 -10.92 14.34
C PRO A 95 7.17 -11.52 13.44
N GLY A 96 6.84 -10.85 12.34
CA GLY A 96 5.76 -11.26 11.43
C GLY A 96 4.35 -10.88 11.90
N TYR A 97 4.22 -10.19 13.04
CA TYR A 97 2.95 -9.63 13.48
C TYR A 97 2.40 -8.64 12.46
N GLU A 98 1.10 -8.74 12.23
CA GLU A 98 0.36 -7.89 11.31
C GLU A 98 -0.85 -7.29 12.03
N LEU A 99 -0.96 -5.96 11.97
CA LEU A 99 -2.14 -5.25 12.45
C LEU A 99 -3.02 -4.85 11.26
N VAL A 100 -4.29 -5.24 11.30
CA VAL A 100 -5.26 -4.93 10.24
C VAL A 100 -6.19 -3.82 10.69
N ILE A 101 -6.18 -2.71 9.97
CA ILE A 101 -7.11 -1.59 10.15
C ILE A 101 -8.17 -1.67 9.06
N ALA A 102 -9.39 -1.98 9.49
CA ALA A 102 -10.51 -2.14 8.58
C ALA A 102 -10.85 -0.82 7.86
N LYS A 103 -11.25 -0.92 6.59
CA LYS A 103 -11.74 0.20 5.77
C LYS A 103 -10.72 1.32 5.45
N GLU A 104 -9.44 1.09 5.69
CA GLU A 104 -8.36 2.04 5.37
C GLU A 104 -7.53 1.64 4.12
N GLY A 105 -8.04 0.72 3.29
CA GLY A 105 -7.45 0.33 2.01
C GLY A 105 -7.95 1.14 0.80
N MET A 106 -7.86 0.53 -0.39
CA MET A 106 -8.32 1.12 -1.66
C MET A 106 -9.84 0.99 -1.84
N PRO A 107 -10.49 1.93 -2.56
CA PRO A 107 -11.91 1.82 -2.92
C PRO A 107 -12.23 0.55 -3.72
N ILE A 108 -13.39 -0.04 -3.47
CA ILE A 108 -13.86 -1.24 -4.17
C ILE A 108 -14.80 -0.84 -5.31
N VAL A 109 -14.36 -1.04 -6.56
CA VAL A 109 -15.13 -0.64 -7.77
C VAL A 109 -16.55 -1.21 -7.79
N LYS A 110 -16.72 -2.47 -7.36
CA LYS A 110 -18.01 -3.17 -7.37
C LYS A 110 -18.94 -2.79 -6.21
N ASP A 111 -18.44 -2.05 -5.22
CA ASP A 111 -19.19 -1.73 -3.99
C ASP A 111 -18.87 -0.29 -3.57
N PRO A 112 -19.51 0.72 -4.21
CA PRO A 112 -19.24 2.13 -3.98
C PRO A 112 -19.41 2.51 -2.51
N GLY A 113 -18.43 3.24 -1.97
CA GLY A 113 -18.40 3.66 -0.56
C GLY A 113 -17.70 2.67 0.38
N ARG A 114 -17.33 1.47 -0.08
CA ARG A 114 -16.47 0.56 0.67
C ARG A 114 -15.03 0.62 0.20
N LYS A 115 -14.15 0.36 1.17
CA LYS A 115 -12.70 0.24 0.99
C LYS A 115 -12.25 -1.14 1.48
N GLY A 116 -11.11 -1.60 0.97
CA GLY A 116 -10.37 -2.69 1.57
C GLY A 116 -9.73 -2.27 2.90
N ASN A 117 -8.74 -3.03 3.36
CA ASN A 117 -8.09 -2.82 4.63
C ASN A 117 -6.68 -2.24 4.48
N LEU A 118 -6.17 -1.64 5.55
CA LEU A 118 -4.76 -1.33 5.71
C LEU A 118 -4.12 -2.42 6.59
N ARG A 119 -3.04 -3.01 6.12
CA ARG A 119 -2.27 -4.06 6.79
C ARG A 119 -0.90 -3.51 7.15
N ILE A 120 -0.62 -3.41 8.45
CA ILE A 120 0.66 -2.91 8.97
C ILE A 120 1.49 -4.11 9.40
N ILE A 121 2.57 -4.36 8.65
CA ILE A 121 3.53 -5.42 8.94
C ILE A 121 4.68 -4.81 9.73
N PHE A 122 4.97 -5.38 10.89
CA PHE A 122 6.00 -4.83 11.78
C PHE A 122 7.36 -5.51 11.58
N GLU A 123 8.38 -4.69 11.38
CA GLU A 123 9.79 -5.11 11.37
C GLU A 123 10.44 -4.67 12.69
N VAL A 124 10.60 -5.61 13.62
CA VAL A 124 11.20 -5.35 14.93
C VAL A 124 12.72 -5.23 14.82
N ARG A 125 13.25 -4.07 15.18
CA ARG A 125 14.68 -3.79 15.24
C ARG A 125 15.22 -4.12 16.62
N PHE A 126 16.02 -5.17 16.68
CA PHE A 126 16.74 -5.56 17.89
C PHE A 126 17.95 -4.64 18.14
N PRO A 127 18.27 -4.34 19.41
CA PRO A 127 19.51 -3.65 19.74
C PRO A 127 20.71 -4.52 19.36
N SER A 128 21.76 -3.91 18.82
CA SER A 128 22.97 -4.64 18.41
C SER A 128 23.82 -5.12 19.59
N ARG A 129 23.70 -4.45 20.75
CA ARG A 129 24.43 -4.75 21.98
C ARG A 129 23.56 -4.42 23.21
N LEU A 130 23.84 -5.10 24.31
CA LEU A 130 23.27 -4.85 25.63
C LEU A 130 24.37 -5.01 26.67
N THR A 131 24.39 -4.12 27.67
CA THR A 131 25.32 -4.21 28.81
C THR A 131 24.96 -5.40 29.70
N THR A 132 25.91 -5.81 30.56
CA THR A 132 25.68 -6.89 31.53
C THR A 132 24.49 -6.59 32.44
N GLU A 133 24.37 -5.35 32.89
CA GLU A 133 23.25 -4.89 33.73
C GLU A 133 21.91 -4.96 33.00
N GLN A 134 21.84 -4.46 31.75
CA GLN A 134 20.63 -4.54 30.93
C GLN A 134 20.20 -5.99 30.69
N ARG A 135 21.14 -6.90 30.42
CA ARG A 135 20.85 -8.34 30.25
C ARG A 135 20.32 -8.97 31.52
N ALA A 136 20.92 -8.66 32.68
CA ALA A 136 20.45 -9.16 33.96
C ALA A 136 19.05 -8.64 34.29
N GLY A 137 18.76 -7.37 33.98
CA GLY A 137 17.43 -6.77 34.12
C GLY A 137 16.39 -7.47 33.25
N LEU A 138 16.69 -7.68 31.96
CA LEU A 138 15.79 -8.37 31.03
C LEU A 138 15.50 -9.81 31.48
N LYS A 139 16.50 -10.58 31.91
CA LYS A 139 16.28 -11.94 32.44
C LYS A 139 15.32 -11.95 33.61
N ARG A 140 15.48 -11.03 34.58
CA ARG A 140 14.59 -10.94 35.74
C ARG A 140 13.13 -10.64 35.35
N ILE A 141 12.93 -9.83 34.31
CA ILE A 141 11.59 -9.41 33.87
C ILE A 141 10.92 -10.48 32.99
N LEU A 142 11.69 -11.13 32.11
CA LEU A 142 11.15 -12.01 31.06
C LEU A 142 11.18 -13.51 31.41
N ASP A 143 12.06 -13.96 32.31
CA ASP A 143 12.14 -15.37 32.73
C ASP A 143 11.11 -15.72 33.85
N GLY A 144 10.02 -14.95 33.95
CA GLY A 144 8.95 -15.15 34.94
C GLY A 144 8.12 -16.41 34.73
#